data_AF-A0A353B3Z6-F1
#
_entry.id   AF-A0A353B3Z6-F1
#
_cell.length_a   1.000
_cell.length_b   1.000
_cell.length_c   1.000
_cell.angle_alpha   90.00
_cell.angle_beta   90.00
_cell.angle_gamma   90.00
#
_symmetry.space_group_name_H-M   'P 1'
#
loop_
_entity.id
_entity.type
_entity.pdbx_description
1 polymer ?
#
loop_
_entity_poly.entity_id
_entity_poly.type
_entity_poly.pdbx_seq_one_letter_code
_entity_poly.pdbx_strand_id
1 'polypeptide(L)'
;MNNLPKVIAIVALLLAGGASIAWLSRPIEAPPSPPAADTLSSPEVTSTTSVNMVAYLSPDEYYLSRGKVILDSSGNTKLNTLLLPELPQTQTGQYRQHAGYVGPETCQECHQEYFDGFIETAHYHTSSRATRDTVKGSFAEGKNRLLTASPSLRFEMFEDDQQLFQRVVLRSSKDAADNSEQMQENVSEFPFSIVTGSGKVGQTYLYWQSDFLYQLHASYLTNLDAWVNSPGYYDGTADFARPVLPLCLECHTTKVDNLPDTLQYDRDSMILGVTCEKCHGPGAEHVAFHKANPDSNDAMGIINPANLTAERQMEVCQLCHGGMPEEILKPPFSFRPGDRLDDFYKQSDASVLAGIHSNSQLPRMRMSKCFTESESLTCIDCHNPHAHERGQMKLFSDRCLSCHQTPDCGEFQRKGASIADNCIDCHMPVKTMEDIVVRSGSQEFSPAMRDHYIRVLPAPQQDTSAAQN
;
A
#
# COMPACT_ATOMS: atom_id res chain seq x y z
N MET A 1 -28.37 -41.78 20.75
CA MET A 1 -28.09 -42.41 22.05
C MET A 1 -27.24 -43.65 21.81
N ASN A 2 -26.15 -43.81 22.57
CA ASN A 2 -25.38 -45.05 22.77
C ASN A 2 -24.68 -45.68 21.54
N ASN A 3 -23.53 -46.34 21.66
CA ASN A 3 -22.44 -46.24 22.64
C ASN A 3 -21.19 -46.87 22.01
N LEU A 4 -20.00 -46.36 22.36
CA LEU A 4 -18.74 -47.08 22.12
C LEU A 4 -18.61 -48.25 23.11
N PRO A 5 -17.80 -49.27 22.79
CA PRO A 5 -16.85 -49.73 23.80
C PRO A 5 -15.42 -49.92 23.27
N LYS A 6 -14.46 -49.82 24.20
CA LYS A 6 -13.01 -50.01 24.02
C LYS A 6 -12.62 -51.48 24.28
N VAL A 7 -11.37 -51.86 23.94
CA VAL A 7 -10.35 -52.54 24.79
C VAL A 7 -9.46 -53.60 24.07
N ILE A 8 -8.19 -53.22 23.82
CA ILE A 8 -6.87 -53.89 24.10
C ILE A 8 -6.59 -55.38 23.72
N ALA A 9 -5.50 -55.61 22.95
CA ALA A 9 -4.35 -56.54 23.20
C ALA A 9 -3.61 -56.92 21.87
N ILE A 10 -2.40 -56.43 21.59
CA ILE A 10 -1.05 -56.99 21.91
C ILE A 10 -0.75 -58.37 21.28
N VAL A 11 0.09 -58.37 20.24
CA VAL A 11 1.08 -59.41 19.87
C VAL A 11 2.37 -58.68 19.44
N ALA A 12 3.55 -59.33 19.42
CA ALA A 12 4.85 -58.61 19.31
C ALA A 12 5.99 -59.38 18.58
N LEU A 13 7.06 -58.65 18.17
CA LEU A 13 8.37 -59.10 17.65
C LEU A 13 8.35 -59.73 16.21
N LEU A 14 9.40 -59.68 15.37
CA LEU A 14 10.82 -59.28 15.50
C LEU A 14 11.45 -58.95 14.10
N LEU A 15 12.76 -58.62 14.09
CA LEU A 15 13.69 -58.42 12.95
C LEU A 15 13.74 -57.02 12.32
N ALA A 16 14.89 -56.40 11.98
CA ALA A 16 16.27 -56.35 12.51
C ALA A 16 17.14 -55.63 11.45
N GLY A 17 18.00 -54.69 11.87
CA GLY A 17 19.00 -54.01 11.01
C GLY A 17 18.50 -52.70 10.39
N GLY A 18 19.21 -51.56 10.46
CA GLY A 18 20.47 -51.29 11.16
C GLY A 18 21.49 -50.53 10.31
N ALA A 19 21.27 -49.24 10.06
CA ALA A 19 22.30 -48.29 9.60
C ALA A 19 21.87 -46.85 9.88
N SER A 20 22.45 -46.21 10.90
CA SER A 20 22.22 -44.79 11.19
C SER A 20 23.21 -43.92 10.45
N ILE A 21 22.75 -43.07 9.53
CA ILE A 21 23.53 -41.95 9.00
C ILE A 21 23.13 -40.71 9.78
N ALA A 22 23.99 -40.28 10.71
CA ALA A 22 23.77 -39.09 11.51
C ALA A 22 24.08 -37.83 10.68
N TRP A 23 23.06 -37.25 10.05
CA TRP A 23 23.13 -35.87 9.57
C TRP A 23 23.01 -34.92 10.77
N LEU A 24 24.07 -34.15 11.02
CA LEU A 24 24.06 -33.07 12.01
C LEU A 24 23.15 -31.94 11.52
N SER A 25 21.89 -31.99 11.95
CA SER A 25 20.95 -30.87 11.83
C SER A 25 21.46 -29.69 12.67
N ARG A 26 22.08 -28.72 11.99
CA ARG A 26 22.12 -27.35 12.53
C ARG A 26 20.69 -26.83 12.53
N PRO A 27 20.16 -26.32 13.65
CA PRO A 27 18.93 -25.53 13.59
C PRO A 27 19.21 -24.31 12.70
N ILE A 28 18.33 -24.08 11.73
CA ILE A 28 18.24 -22.76 11.10
C ILE A 28 17.64 -21.87 12.18
N GLU A 29 18.44 -20.96 12.71
CA GLU A 29 17.92 -19.93 13.61
C GLU A 29 16.86 -19.13 12.85
N ALA A 30 15.71 -18.90 13.50
CA ALA A 30 14.71 -17.99 12.97
C ALA A 30 15.36 -16.63 12.68
N PRO A 31 14.89 -15.86 11.68
CA PRO A 31 15.32 -14.47 11.53
C PRO A 31 15.20 -13.76 12.89
N PRO A 32 16.18 -12.92 13.26
CA PRO A 32 16.20 -12.32 14.59
C PRO A 32 14.87 -11.64 14.86
N SER A 33 14.32 -11.90 16.04
CA SER A 33 13.15 -11.19 16.54
C SER A 33 13.35 -9.69 16.30
N PRO A 34 12.30 -8.93 15.93
CA PRO A 34 12.43 -7.47 15.88
C PRO A 34 13.02 -6.99 17.23
N PRO A 35 13.88 -5.95 17.21
CA PRO A 35 14.49 -5.47 18.43
C PRO A 35 13.40 -5.29 19.49
N ALA A 36 13.66 -5.85 20.69
CA ALA A 36 12.72 -5.81 21.80
C ALA A 36 12.22 -4.37 21.93
N ALA A 37 10.92 -4.21 22.17
CA ALA A 37 10.28 -2.89 22.16
C ALA A 37 11.05 -1.91 23.07
N ASP A 38 11.91 -1.10 22.45
CA ASP A 38 12.56 -0.02 23.15
C ASP A 38 11.43 0.86 23.66
N THR A 39 11.37 0.98 24.98
CA THR A 39 10.57 1.99 25.64
C THR A 39 11.20 3.33 25.31
N LEU A 40 10.95 3.81 24.09
CA LEU A 40 10.95 5.21 23.76
C LEU A 40 9.97 5.86 24.75
N SER A 41 10.53 6.34 25.85
CA SER A 41 9.86 7.21 26.78
C SER A 41 9.16 8.29 25.98
N SER A 42 7.86 8.48 26.22
CA SER A 42 7.10 9.60 25.67
C SER A 42 7.96 10.86 25.76
N PRO A 43 8.14 11.63 24.67
CA PRO A 43 9.13 12.71 24.63
C PRO A 43 8.92 13.65 25.82
N GLU A 44 9.94 13.79 26.67
CA GLU A 44 9.88 14.70 27.83
C GLU A 44 9.85 16.15 27.35
N VAL A 45 8.63 16.67 27.17
CA VAL A 45 8.40 18.09 26.92
C VAL A 45 8.70 18.85 28.22
N THR A 46 9.97 19.25 28.38
CA THR A 46 10.41 20.11 29.49
C THR A 46 9.72 21.47 29.40
N SER A 47 8.71 21.66 30.25
CA SER A 47 7.82 22.83 30.17
C SER A 47 8.43 24.07 30.79
N THR A 48 8.84 25.03 29.95
CA THR A 48 8.97 26.44 30.35
C THR A 48 8.41 27.38 29.29
N THR A 49 7.47 28.23 29.70
CA THR A 49 6.98 29.45 29.01
C THR A 49 6.27 29.31 27.64
N SER A 50 5.01 28.89 27.70
CA SER A 50 3.87 29.46 26.93
C SER A 50 4.11 29.99 25.50
N VAL A 51 4.17 29.08 24.52
CA VAL A 51 3.46 29.20 23.22
C VAL A 51 2.93 27.81 22.88
N ASN A 52 1.64 27.67 22.57
CA ASN A 52 1.04 26.36 22.24
C ASN A 52 1.52 25.90 20.85
N MET A 53 2.66 25.20 20.80
CA MET A 53 3.23 24.62 19.57
C MET A 53 2.89 23.12 19.39
N VAL A 54 2.24 22.50 20.37
CA VAL A 54 1.78 21.09 20.30
C VAL A 54 0.29 21.04 20.60
N ALA A 55 -0.46 20.25 19.83
CA ALA A 55 -1.82 19.84 20.12
C ALA A 55 -1.93 18.32 19.98
N TYR A 56 -2.78 17.70 20.80
CA TYR A 56 -3.04 16.26 20.76
C TYR A 56 -4.42 16.01 20.18
N LEU A 57 -4.56 14.98 19.34
CA LEU A 57 -5.83 14.61 18.68
C LEU A 57 -6.14 13.13 18.87
N SER A 58 -7.39 12.83 19.25
CA SER A 58 -7.89 11.45 19.20
C SER A 58 -8.17 11.00 17.75
N PRO A 59 -8.11 9.69 17.44
CA PRO A 59 -8.47 9.17 16.12
C PRO A 59 -9.86 9.61 15.64
N ASP A 60 -10.84 9.62 16.53
CA ASP A 60 -12.22 10.02 16.23
C ASP A 60 -12.32 11.51 15.91
N GLU A 61 -11.67 12.38 16.69
CA GLU A 61 -11.60 13.82 16.42
C GLU A 61 -10.95 14.10 15.06
N TYR A 62 -9.86 13.38 14.74
CA TYR A 62 -9.16 13.53 13.48
C TYR A 62 -10.09 13.31 12.27
N TYR A 63 -10.81 12.18 12.24
CA TYR A 63 -11.70 11.85 11.11
C TYR A 63 -13.03 12.61 11.13
N LEU A 64 -13.69 12.75 12.28
CA LEU A 64 -14.98 13.44 12.39
C LEU A 64 -14.85 14.92 12.05
N SER A 65 -13.71 15.56 12.37
CA SER A 65 -13.46 16.94 11.98
C SER A 65 -13.22 17.11 10.48
N ARG A 66 -12.90 16.03 9.74
CA ARG A 66 -12.44 16.07 8.33
C ARG A 66 -11.30 17.07 8.13
N GLY A 67 -10.36 17.13 9.08
CA GLY A 67 -9.25 18.09 9.07
C GLY A 67 -9.61 19.50 9.55
N LYS A 68 -10.86 19.79 9.98
CA LYS A 68 -11.22 21.12 10.52
C LYS A 68 -10.41 21.55 11.73
N VAL A 69 -9.86 20.63 12.53
CA VAL A 69 -9.01 21.01 13.68
C VAL A 69 -7.69 21.65 13.24
N ILE A 70 -7.24 21.31 12.04
CA ILE A 70 -6.09 21.88 11.33
C ILE A 70 -6.42 23.29 10.79
N LEU A 71 -7.68 23.70 10.78
CA LEU A 71 -8.13 25.04 10.42
C LEU A 71 -8.47 25.88 11.67
N ASP A 72 -8.40 27.20 11.53
CA ASP A 72 -8.89 28.17 12.51
C ASP A 72 -10.40 28.43 12.37
N SER A 73 -10.97 29.23 13.26
CA SER A 73 -12.39 29.62 13.22
C SER A 73 -12.79 30.45 11.99
N SER A 74 -11.82 30.94 11.22
CA SER A 74 -12.00 31.69 9.98
C SER A 74 -11.76 30.84 8.73
N GLY A 75 -11.41 29.56 8.88
CA GLY A 75 -11.16 28.61 7.78
C GLY A 75 -9.73 28.60 7.24
N ASN A 76 -8.79 29.34 7.85
CA ASN A 76 -7.38 29.32 7.44
C ASN A 76 -6.64 28.19 8.14
N THR A 77 -5.57 27.67 7.54
CA THR A 77 -4.70 26.67 8.16
C THR A 77 -4.03 27.21 9.43
N LYS A 78 -4.10 26.47 10.55
CA LYS A 78 -3.29 26.71 11.75
C LYS A 78 -1.84 26.30 11.50
N LEU A 79 -1.05 27.27 11.05
CA LEU A 79 0.39 27.07 10.82
C LEU A 79 1.15 26.87 12.13
N ASN A 80 2.35 26.28 12.05
CA ASN A 80 3.31 26.19 13.16
C ASN A 80 2.82 25.43 14.41
N THR A 81 1.93 24.45 14.22
CA THR A 81 1.51 23.52 15.29
C THR A 81 1.91 22.09 14.93
N LEU A 82 2.56 21.40 15.87
CA LEU A 82 2.79 19.96 15.86
C LEU A 82 1.53 19.25 16.36
N LEU A 83 0.90 18.42 15.53
CA LEU A 83 -0.24 17.60 15.91
C LEU A 83 0.26 16.19 16.23
N LEU A 84 0.09 15.77 17.48
CA LEU A 84 0.44 14.44 17.97
C LEU A 84 -0.83 13.63 18.23
N PRO A 85 -0.78 12.30 18.16
CA PRO A 85 -1.90 11.49 18.60
C PRO A 85 -2.08 11.57 20.12
N GLU A 86 -3.32 11.70 20.59
CA GLU A 86 -3.68 11.25 21.94
C GLU A 86 -3.50 9.74 21.96
N LEU A 87 -2.59 9.24 22.80
CA LEU A 87 -2.33 7.80 22.91
C LEU A 87 -3.51 7.15 23.65
N PRO A 88 -4.32 6.30 22.98
CA PRO A 88 -5.36 5.56 23.69
C PRO A 88 -4.68 4.56 24.62
N GLN A 89 -5.35 4.19 25.72
CA GLN A 89 -4.85 3.10 26.55
C GLN A 89 -4.75 1.82 25.72
N THR A 90 -3.55 1.22 25.65
CA THR A 90 -3.35 -0.10 25.05
C THR A 90 -4.28 -1.10 25.74
N GLN A 91 -5.05 -1.84 24.94
CA GLN A 91 -6.06 -2.75 25.43
C GLN A 91 -5.53 -4.18 25.39
N THR A 92 -5.56 -4.86 26.53
CA THR A 92 -5.24 -6.29 26.57
C THR A 92 -6.44 -7.08 26.04
N GLY A 93 -6.27 -7.80 24.93
CA GLY A 93 -7.32 -8.63 24.36
C GLY A 93 -6.79 -9.63 23.34
N GLN A 94 -7.69 -10.41 22.74
CA GLN A 94 -7.34 -11.30 21.64
C GLN A 94 -7.52 -10.57 20.31
N TYR A 95 -6.40 -10.40 19.59
CA TYR A 95 -6.38 -9.95 18.21
C TYR A 95 -7.30 -10.82 17.32
N ARG A 96 -7.92 -10.25 16.28
CA ARG A 96 -8.61 -11.01 15.24
C ARG A 96 -7.55 -11.80 14.46
N GLN A 97 -7.33 -13.05 14.85
CA GLN A 97 -6.35 -13.95 14.26
C GLN A 97 -6.80 -14.39 12.86
N HIS A 98 -6.22 -13.79 11.82
CA HIS A 98 -6.29 -14.32 10.47
C HIS A 98 -5.25 -15.45 10.36
N ALA A 99 -5.61 -16.60 10.90
CA ALA A 99 -4.74 -17.77 10.96
C ALA A 99 -4.43 -18.34 9.56
N GLY A 100 -3.33 -19.10 9.47
CA GLY A 100 -2.96 -19.87 8.29
C GLY A 100 -2.11 -19.13 7.25
N TYR A 101 -1.70 -17.89 7.50
CA TYR A 101 -0.72 -17.19 6.65
C TYR A 101 0.71 -17.64 6.99
N VAL A 102 1.54 -17.85 5.98
CA VAL A 102 2.93 -18.35 6.11
C VAL A 102 3.99 -17.43 5.49
N GLY A 103 3.60 -16.35 4.81
CA GLY A 103 4.51 -15.41 4.16
C GLY A 103 5.05 -15.93 2.80
N PRO A 104 5.43 -15.01 1.89
CA PRO A 104 5.84 -15.36 0.53
C PRO A 104 7.17 -16.14 0.48
N GLU A 105 8.04 -16.00 1.49
CA GLU A 105 9.29 -16.76 1.59
C GLU A 105 9.03 -18.26 1.72
N THR A 106 7.95 -18.66 2.40
CA THR A 106 7.53 -20.08 2.46
C THR A 106 7.05 -20.57 1.09
N CYS A 107 6.44 -19.70 0.28
CA CYS A 107 6.05 -20.04 -1.10
C CYS A 107 7.26 -20.21 -2.02
N GLN A 108 8.31 -19.40 -1.81
CA GLN A 108 9.56 -19.46 -2.58
C GLN A 108 10.21 -20.85 -2.55
N GLU A 109 10.15 -21.56 -1.41
CA GLU A 109 10.74 -22.90 -1.21
C GLU A 109 10.38 -23.90 -2.32
N CYS A 110 9.17 -23.79 -2.89
CA CYS A 110 8.67 -24.65 -3.97
C CYS A 110 8.39 -23.92 -5.29
N HIS A 111 8.17 -22.59 -5.27
CA HIS A 111 7.67 -21.80 -6.40
C HIS A 111 8.63 -20.67 -6.84
N GLN A 112 9.94 -20.95 -6.85
CA GLN A 112 10.98 -19.98 -7.21
C GLN A 112 10.71 -19.23 -8.53
N GLU A 113 10.24 -19.92 -9.59
CA GLU A 113 9.97 -19.30 -10.90
C GLU A 113 8.93 -18.17 -10.83
N TYR A 114 7.84 -18.36 -10.06
CA TYR A 114 6.86 -17.31 -9.83
C TYR A 114 7.40 -16.22 -8.90
N PHE A 115 8.19 -16.61 -7.90
CA PHE A 115 8.76 -15.69 -6.92
C PHE A 115 9.75 -14.70 -7.55
N ASP A 116 10.63 -15.18 -8.43
CA ASP A 116 11.66 -14.37 -9.11
C ASP A 116 11.05 -13.19 -9.89
N GLY A 117 9.98 -13.43 -10.63
CA GLY A 117 9.26 -12.37 -11.33
C GLY A 117 8.37 -11.52 -10.42
N PHE A 118 7.82 -12.13 -9.36
CA PHE A 118 6.89 -11.49 -8.42
C PHE A 118 7.56 -10.44 -7.53
N ILE A 119 8.77 -10.69 -7.01
CA ILE A 119 9.45 -9.73 -6.12
C ILE A 119 9.80 -8.41 -6.81
N GLU A 120 9.94 -8.41 -8.14
CA GLU A 120 10.14 -7.19 -8.94
C GLU A 120 8.83 -6.40 -9.16
N THR A 121 7.67 -6.94 -8.76
CA THR A 121 6.37 -6.30 -9.02
C THR A 121 6.08 -5.12 -8.10
N ALA A 122 5.19 -4.25 -8.56
CA ALA A 122 4.64 -3.17 -7.74
C ALA A 122 3.77 -3.67 -6.58
N HIS A 123 3.29 -4.92 -6.61
CA HIS A 123 2.56 -5.53 -5.51
C HIS A 123 3.49 -5.89 -4.36
N TYR A 124 4.60 -6.59 -4.62
CA TYR A 124 5.62 -6.87 -3.60
C TYR A 124 6.12 -5.56 -2.97
N HIS A 125 6.49 -4.57 -3.80
CA HIS A 125 6.96 -3.28 -3.33
C HIS A 125 5.86 -2.31 -2.80
N THR A 126 4.58 -2.73 -2.68
CA THR A 126 3.53 -1.80 -2.20
C THR A 126 3.71 -1.41 -0.73
N SER A 127 4.37 -2.25 0.06
CA SER A 127 4.93 -1.85 1.35
C SER A 127 6.17 -2.67 1.73
N SER A 128 7.02 -2.10 2.59
CA SER A 128 8.24 -2.76 3.10
C SER A 128 8.71 -2.09 4.39
N ARG A 129 9.59 -2.75 5.15
CA ARG A 129 10.26 -2.10 6.30
C ARG A 129 11.11 -0.94 5.78
N ALA A 130 11.13 0.18 6.51
CA ALA A 130 11.92 1.34 6.10
C ALA A 130 13.42 1.12 6.38
N THR A 131 14.21 1.12 5.31
CA THR A 131 15.68 1.06 5.32
C THR A 131 16.22 2.00 4.22
N ARG A 132 17.54 2.19 4.15
CA ARG A 132 18.17 2.97 3.07
C ARG A 132 17.93 2.41 1.68
N ASP A 133 17.63 1.11 1.54
CA ASP A 133 17.37 0.46 0.25
C ASP A 133 15.90 0.61 -0.21
N THR A 134 14.96 0.60 0.74
CA THR A 134 13.53 0.66 0.46
C THR A 134 13.01 2.09 0.33
N VAL A 135 13.56 3.03 1.08
CA VAL A 135 13.21 4.46 1.02
C VAL A 135 13.91 5.13 -0.17
N LYS A 136 13.14 5.51 -1.19
CA LYS A 136 13.66 6.16 -2.41
C LYS A 136 14.00 7.65 -2.24
N GLY A 137 13.56 8.27 -1.15
CA GLY A 137 13.90 9.65 -0.83
C GLY A 137 15.39 9.84 -0.49
N SER A 138 15.93 10.99 -0.85
CA SER A 138 17.33 11.34 -0.57
C SER A 138 17.51 11.83 0.86
N PHE A 139 18.53 11.30 1.54
CA PHE A 139 18.99 11.73 2.87
C PHE A 139 20.29 12.56 2.80
N ALA A 140 20.80 12.81 1.58
CA ALA A 140 21.96 13.66 1.37
C ALA A 140 21.63 15.14 1.62
N GLU A 141 22.58 15.87 2.21
CA GLU A 141 22.46 17.29 2.52
C GLU A 141 21.97 18.12 1.31
N GLY A 142 20.99 19.00 1.56
CA GLY A 142 20.40 19.85 0.52
C GLY A 142 19.31 19.16 -0.31
N LYS A 143 19.22 17.83 -0.30
CA LYS A 143 18.08 17.06 -0.86
C LYS A 143 17.20 16.41 0.21
N ASN A 144 17.59 16.49 1.47
CA ASN A 144 16.96 15.84 2.62
C ASN A 144 15.99 16.76 3.39
N ARG A 145 15.34 17.71 2.71
CA ARG A 145 14.51 18.73 3.36
C ARG A 145 13.20 18.95 2.61
N LEU A 146 12.14 19.18 3.38
CA LEU A 146 10.88 19.76 2.91
C LEU A 146 10.73 21.14 3.57
N LEU A 147 10.66 22.18 2.73
CA LEU A 147 10.31 23.54 3.15
C LEU A 147 8.81 23.74 2.97
N THR A 148 8.16 24.38 3.94
CA THR A 148 6.71 24.60 3.92
C THR A 148 6.35 26.04 3.57
N ALA A 149 5.07 26.30 3.30
CA ALA A 149 4.52 27.66 3.22
C ALA A 149 4.73 28.51 4.49
N SER A 150 5.07 27.90 5.65
CA SER A 150 5.50 28.65 6.84
C SER A 150 7.02 28.66 6.97
N PRO A 151 7.71 29.82 6.90
CA PRO A 151 9.16 29.90 7.05
C PRO A 151 9.69 29.41 8.41
N SER A 152 8.81 29.34 9.42
CA SER A 152 9.12 28.83 10.75
C SER A 152 9.00 27.31 10.89
N LEU A 153 8.50 26.59 9.87
CA LEU A 153 8.37 25.14 9.86
C LEU A 153 9.09 24.53 8.65
N ARG A 154 9.96 23.57 8.94
CA ARG A 154 10.58 22.68 7.95
C ARG A 154 10.65 21.25 8.46
N PHE A 155 10.83 20.31 7.54
CA PHE A 155 11.18 18.93 7.86
C PHE A 155 12.57 18.61 7.33
N GLU A 156 13.32 17.81 8.08
CA GLU A 156 14.64 17.31 7.69
C GLU A 156 14.65 15.78 7.83
N MET A 157 15.12 15.09 6.80
CA MET A 157 15.22 13.64 6.78
C MET A 157 16.67 13.26 7.10
N PHE A 158 16.88 12.43 8.10
CA PHE A 158 18.21 12.04 8.54
C PHE A 158 18.25 10.56 8.95
N GLU A 159 19.47 10.04 9.04
CA GLU A 159 19.78 8.69 9.45
C GLU A 159 20.66 8.79 10.70
N ASP A 160 20.33 8.01 11.72
CA ASP A 160 21.09 7.91 12.97
C ASP A 160 21.04 6.45 13.44
N ASP A 161 22.21 5.88 13.78
CA ASP A 161 22.40 4.46 14.09
C ASP A 161 21.62 3.47 13.17
N GLN A 162 21.68 3.72 11.85
CA GLN A 162 20.97 2.96 10.78
C GLN A 162 19.44 3.07 10.78
N GLN A 163 18.85 3.76 11.75
CA GLN A 163 17.43 4.10 11.77
C GLN A 163 17.19 5.41 11.03
N LEU A 164 16.12 5.45 10.22
CA LEU A 164 15.74 6.63 9.45
C LEU A 164 14.70 7.44 10.22
N PHE A 165 14.84 8.77 10.18
CA PHE A 165 14.02 9.70 10.96
C PHE A 165 13.54 10.88 10.13
N GLN A 166 12.32 11.32 10.43
CA GLN A 166 11.76 12.59 9.97
C GLN A 166 11.79 13.57 11.14
N ARG A 167 12.67 14.57 11.05
CA ARG A 167 12.76 15.67 12.00
C ARG A 167 11.80 16.78 11.61
N VAL A 168 10.96 17.19 12.56
CA VAL A 168 10.22 18.45 12.52
C VAL A 168 11.10 19.52 13.17
N VAL A 169 11.20 20.69 12.54
CA VAL A 169 11.85 21.85 13.16
C VAL A 169 10.92 23.07 13.12
N LEU A 170 10.56 23.56 14.32
CA LEU A 170 9.64 24.66 14.56
C LEU A 170 10.34 25.84 15.25
N ARG A 171 10.33 27.02 14.62
CA ARG A 171 10.88 28.27 15.17
C ARG A 171 9.80 29.08 15.89
N SER A 172 10.15 29.67 17.03
CA SER A 172 9.20 30.51 17.78
C SER A 172 8.81 31.77 16.99
N SER A 173 7.56 32.21 17.16
CA SER A 173 7.02 33.39 16.45
C SER A 173 7.57 34.73 16.94
N LYS A 174 8.19 34.77 18.13
CA LYS A 174 8.93 35.96 18.58
C LYS A 174 10.24 36.13 17.82
N ASP A 175 10.93 35.03 17.57
CA ASP A 175 12.26 35.05 16.95
C ASP A 175 12.16 35.21 15.42
N ALA A 176 11.08 34.72 14.80
CA ALA A 176 10.84 34.87 13.36
C ALA A 176 10.71 36.35 12.88
N ALA A 177 10.51 37.30 13.80
CA ALA A 177 10.45 38.74 13.51
C ALA A 177 11.77 39.48 13.80
N ASP A 178 12.73 38.84 14.47
CA ASP A 178 13.98 39.45 14.94
C ASP A 178 15.16 38.64 14.39
N ASN A 179 15.90 39.21 13.42
CA ASN A 179 16.97 38.55 12.65
C ASN A 179 18.25 38.27 13.48
N SER A 180 18.09 37.70 14.68
CA SER A 180 19.17 37.34 15.58
C SER A 180 19.68 35.92 15.31
N GLU A 181 20.98 35.70 15.45
CA GLU A 181 21.64 34.41 15.21
C GLU A 181 21.35 33.34 16.29
N GLN A 182 20.38 33.59 17.19
CA GLN A 182 20.01 32.73 18.31
C GLN A 182 18.51 32.39 18.32
N MET A 183 17.93 32.09 17.15
CA MET A 183 16.55 31.58 17.07
C MET A 183 16.43 30.24 17.82
N GLN A 184 15.49 30.12 18.76
CA GLN A 184 15.26 28.86 19.45
C GLN A 184 14.44 27.91 18.57
N GLU A 185 15.05 26.80 18.15
CA GLU A 185 14.40 25.75 17.36
C GLU A 185 13.85 24.65 18.27
N ASN A 186 12.55 24.35 18.16
CA ASN A 186 11.92 23.19 18.78
C ASN A 186 12.00 22.04 17.79
N VAL A 187 12.53 20.91 18.25
CA VAL A 187 12.81 19.75 17.40
C VAL A 187 12.00 18.55 17.89
N SER A 188 11.47 17.76 16.98
CA SER A 188 10.79 16.49 17.27
C SER A 188 11.06 15.50 16.16
N GLU A 189 11.27 14.22 16.48
CA GLU A 189 11.82 13.24 15.55
C GLU A 189 10.96 11.98 15.54
N PHE A 190 10.64 11.49 14.34
CA PHE A 190 9.72 10.36 14.15
C PHE A 190 10.39 9.30 13.27
N PRO A 191 10.48 8.03 13.73
CA PRO A 191 11.18 6.99 12.99
C PRO A 191 10.36 6.52 11.79
N PHE A 192 10.99 6.40 10.62
CA PHE A 192 10.38 5.65 9.52
C PHE A 192 10.32 4.17 9.93
N SER A 193 9.11 3.61 10.01
CA SER A 193 8.92 2.18 10.32
C SER A 193 8.56 1.37 9.07
N ILE A 194 7.59 1.88 8.30
CA ILE A 194 7.05 1.19 7.11
C ILE A 194 7.02 2.19 5.94
N VAL A 195 7.46 1.72 4.77
CA VAL A 195 7.28 2.39 3.49
C VAL A 195 5.98 1.90 2.86
N THR A 196 5.18 2.80 2.30
CA THR A 196 4.00 2.47 1.48
C THR A 196 4.06 3.13 0.11
N GLY A 197 3.63 2.39 -0.91
CA GLY A 197 3.75 2.75 -2.32
C GLY A 197 5.03 2.20 -2.97
N SER A 198 4.88 1.66 -4.19
CA SER A 198 5.96 1.03 -4.97
C SER A 198 7.01 2.00 -5.55
N GLY A 199 7.03 3.26 -5.12
CA GLY A 199 7.96 4.28 -5.62
C GLY A 199 7.77 4.69 -7.09
N LYS A 200 6.74 4.19 -7.80
CA LYS A 200 6.50 4.59 -9.20
C LYS A 200 5.96 6.02 -9.35
N VAL A 201 5.12 6.44 -8.42
CA VAL A 201 4.60 7.82 -8.32
C VAL A 201 5.29 8.53 -7.16
N GLY A 202 5.32 7.87 -6.02
CA GLY A 202 5.99 8.30 -4.80
C GLY A 202 5.93 7.23 -3.73
N GLN A 203 6.38 7.59 -2.53
CA GLN A 203 6.33 6.79 -1.32
C GLN A 203 5.82 7.64 -0.18
N THR A 204 4.93 7.05 0.62
CA THR A 204 4.47 7.58 1.90
C THR A 204 5.03 6.70 3.01
N TYR A 205 5.19 7.23 4.21
CA TYR A 205 5.91 6.56 5.28
C TYR A 205 5.07 6.55 6.55
N LEU A 206 5.15 5.45 7.29
CA LEU A 206 4.39 5.23 8.52
C LEU A 206 5.33 4.99 9.68
N TYR A 207 4.90 5.34 10.89
CA TYR A 207 5.63 5.11 12.13
C TYR A 207 4.76 4.44 13.19
N TRP A 208 5.37 3.57 13.99
CA TRP A 208 4.73 2.95 15.15
C TRP A 208 4.79 3.88 16.36
N GLN A 209 3.69 3.94 17.09
CA GLN A 209 3.63 4.51 18.43
C GLN A 209 2.91 3.49 19.32
N SER A 210 3.70 2.70 20.07
CA SER A 210 3.25 1.42 20.64
C SER A 210 2.64 0.52 19.55
N ASP A 211 1.42 -0.01 19.74
CA ASP A 211 0.73 -0.90 18.80
C ASP A 211 -0.18 -0.14 17.80
N PHE A 212 -0.07 1.19 17.76
CA PHE A 212 -0.81 2.05 16.85
C PHE A 212 0.10 2.53 15.71
N LEU A 213 -0.45 2.61 14.51
CA LEU A 213 0.27 3.00 13.29
C LEU A 213 -0.22 4.35 12.79
N TYR A 214 0.71 5.27 12.56
CA TYR A 214 0.45 6.65 12.13
C TYR A 214 1.22 6.99 10.86
N GLN A 215 0.73 7.95 10.08
CA GLN A 215 1.39 8.41 8.86
C GLN A 215 2.32 9.60 9.15
N LEU A 216 3.54 9.55 8.61
CA LEU A 216 4.52 10.65 8.67
C LEU A 216 4.12 11.80 7.74
N HIS A 217 4.48 13.02 8.14
CA HIS A 217 4.05 14.24 7.45
C HIS A 217 4.59 14.36 6.01
N ALA A 218 5.88 14.12 5.81
CA ALA A 218 6.51 14.22 4.50
C ALA A 218 6.54 12.87 3.77
N SER A 219 6.12 12.90 2.50
CA SER A 219 6.26 11.82 1.51
C SER A 219 7.37 12.17 0.51
N TYR A 220 7.78 11.19 -0.30
CA TYR A 220 8.70 11.40 -1.42
C TYR A 220 7.98 11.23 -2.76
N LEU A 221 8.22 12.12 -3.73
CA LEU A 221 7.57 12.07 -5.04
C LEU A 221 8.59 11.89 -6.16
N THR A 222 8.60 10.70 -6.75
CA THR A 222 9.66 10.20 -7.63
C THR A 222 9.88 11.07 -8.87
N ASN A 223 8.80 11.58 -9.48
CA ASN A 223 8.90 12.43 -10.67
C ASN A 223 9.46 13.83 -10.38
N LEU A 224 9.44 14.28 -9.11
CA LEU A 224 9.97 15.58 -8.70
C LEU A 224 11.38 15.48 -8.07
N ASP A 225 11.87 14.26 -7.81
CA ASP A 225 13.12 13.99 -7.07
C ASP A 225 13.16 14.71 -5.70
N ALA A 226 11.99 14.85 -5.07
CA ALA A 226 11.77 15.76 -3.94
C ALA A 226 10.88 15.19 -2.84
N TRP A 227 11.15 15.63 -1.61
CA TRP A 227 10.22 15.50 -0.49
C TRP A 227 9.09 16.51 -0.61
N VAL A 228 7.89 16.09 -0.23
CA VAL A 228 6.63 16.82 -0.39
C VAL A 228 5.73 16.56 0.83
N ASN A 229 4.71 17.38 1.04
CA ASN A 229 3.69 17.04 2.04
C ASN A 229 2.96 15.75 1.62
N SER A 230 2.67 14.89 2.59
CA SER A 230 1.88 13.66 2.40
C SER A 230 0.53 13.96 1.73
N PRO A 231 -0.02 13.06 0.89
CA PRO A 231 -1.32 13.28 0.25
C PRO A 231 -2.44 13.59 1.25
N GLY A 232 -3.10 14.74 1.06
CA GLY A 232 -4.16 15.25 1.93
C GLY A 232 -3.69 16.03 3.17
N TYR A 233 -2.39 16.27 3.34
CA TYR A 233 -1.86 17.11 4.41
C TYR A 233 -1.82 18.59 3.99
N TYR A 234 -1.99 19.48 4.97
CA TYR A 234 -1.96 20.93 4.76
C TYR A 234 -0.53 21.46 4.88
N ASP A 235 -0.04 22.11 3.83
CA ASP A 235 1.29 22.73 3.85
C ASP A 235 1.40 23.79 4.97
N GLY A 236 2.55 23.82 5.64
CA GLY A 236 2.80 24.69 6.80
C GLY A 236 2.24 24.19 8.14
N THR A 237 1.82 22.92 8.21
CA THR A 237 1.44 22.22 9.45
C THR A 237 2.38 21.06 9.73
N ALA A 238 2.49 20.60 10.98
CA ALA A 238 3.28 19.43 11.34
C ALA A 238 2.38 18.35 11.94
N ASP A 239 1.57 17.72 11.09
CA ASP A 239 0.66 16.64 11.50
C ASP A 239 1.35 15.27 11.52
N PHE A 240 1.29 14.59 12.67
CA PHE A 240 1.68 13.19 12.90
C PHE A 240 0.56 12.41 13.62
N ALA A 241 -0.62 13.02 13.80
CA ALA A 241 -1.74 12.44 14.53
C ALA A 241 -2.62 11.54 13.66
N ARG A 242 -2.49 11.61 12.33
CA ARG A 242 -3.27 10.83 11.36
C ARG A 242 -3.02 9.32 11.52
N PRO A 243 -4.00 8.54 12.05
CA PRO A 243 -3.81 7.11 12.20
C PRO A 243 -4.00 6.40 10.85
N VAL A 244 -3.57 5.15 10.79
CA VAL A 244 -3.76 4.26 9.64
C VAL A 244 -4.90 3.29 9.94
N LEU A 245 -5.90 3.24 9.06
CA LEU A 245 -7.07 2.37 9.21
C LEU A 245 -6.81 0.95 8.69
N PRO A 246 -7.50 -0.09 9.22
CA PRO A 246 -7.33 -1.46 8.76
C PRO A 246 -7.65 -1.63 7.26
N LEU A 247 -8.61 -0.87 6.72
CA LEU A 247 -8.95 -0.86 5.30
C LEU A 247 -7.79 -0.36 4.41
N CYS A 248 -7.00 0.60 4.90
CA CYS A 248 -5.80 1.06 4.19
C CYS A 248 -4.75 -0.05 4.15
N LEU A 249 -4.54 -0.73 5.28
CA LEU A 249 -3.61 -1.86 5.36
C LEU A 249 -4.09 -3.04 4.51
N GLU A 250 -5.40 -3.27 4.39
CA GLU A 250 -5.92 -4.34 3.53
C GLU A 250 -5.52 -4.19 2.05
N CYS A 251 -5.30 -2.96 1.56
CA CYS A 251 -4.81 -2.73 0.20
C CYS A 251 -3.28 -2.62 0.10
N HIS A 252 -2.58 -2.44 1.22
CA HIS A 252 -1.15 -2.14 1.27
C HIS A 252 -0.29 -3.18 2.01
N THR A 253 -0.90 -4.21 2.60
CA THR A 253 -0.25 -5.37 3.18
C THR A 253 -0.99 -6.64 2.75
N THR A 254 -0.35 -7.80 2.95
CA THR A 254 -0.99 -9.09 2.71
C THR A 254 -1.93 -9.39 3.87
N LYS A 255 -1.45 -9.14 5.09
CA LYS A 255 -2.13 -9.48 6.34
C LYS A 255 -1.56 -8.64 7.49
N VAL A 256 -2.42 -8.27 8.44
CA VAL A 256 -2.07 -7.85 9.81
C VAL A 256 -3.26 -8.19 10.69
N ASP A 257 -3.02 -8.69 11.90
CA ASP A 257 -4.08 -8.90 12.88
C ASP A 257 -4.30 -7.61 13.69
N ASN A 258 -5.55 -7.27 13.94
CA ASN A 258 -5.94 -6.10 14.71
C ASN A 258 -6.89 -6.49 15.86
N LEU A 259 -6.83 -5.76 16.97
CA LEU A 259 -7.75 -5.97 18.08
C LEU A 259 -9.15 -5.46 17.64
N PRO A 260 -10.23 -6.27 17.80
CA PRO A 260 -11.58 -5.91 17.38
C PRO A 260 -11.96 -4.48 17.71
N ASP A 261 -12.46 -3.76 16.70
CA ASP A 261 -13.09 -2.44 16.86
C ASP A 261 -12.16 -1.37 17.46
N THR A 262 -10.84 -1.57 17.31
CA THR A 262 -9.78 -0.62 17.64
C THR A 262 -8.78 -0.46 16.47
N LEU A 263 -7.85 0.50 16.62
CA LEU A 263 -6.71 0.71 15.73
C LEU A 263 -5.39 0.14 16.30
N GLN A 264 -5.47 -0.86 17.19
CA GLN A 264 -4.31 -1.59 17.72
C GLN A 264 -4.00 -2.79 16.82
N TYR A 265 -2.74 -2.91 16.42
CA TYR A 265 -2.24 -3.93 15.50
C TYR A 265 -1.16 -4.80 16.13
N ASP A 266 -1.24 -6.10 15.91
CA ASP A 266 -0.13 -7.00 16.24
C ASP A 266 0.97 -6.80 15.19
N ARG A 267 2.05 -6.15 15.62
CA ARG A 267 3.21 -5.76 14.79
C ARG A 267 3.94 -6.96 14.21
N ASP A 268 4.04 -8.05 14.97
CA ASP A 268 4.76 -9.26 14.57
C ASP A 268 3.93 -10.11 13.60
N SER A 269 2.61 -9.93 13.63
CA SER A 269 1.67 -10.58 12.74
C SER A 269 1.66 -10.03 11.29
N MET A 270 2.35 -8.91 11.02
CA MET A 270 2.22 -8.14 9.78
C MET A 270 3.09 -8.66 8.63
N ILE A 271 2.44 -9.05 7.53
CA ILE A 271 3.09 -9.45 6.27
C ILE A 271 2.99 -8.29 5.28
N LEU A 272 4.11 -7.61 5.07
CA LEU A 272 4.24 -6.46 4.16
C LEU A 272 4.25 -6.91 2.68
N GLY A 273 4.03 -5.94 1.78
CA GLY A 273 3.75 -6.19 0.38
C GLY A 273 2.33 -6.75 0.16
N VAL A 274 1.82 -6.69 -1.07
CA VAL A 274 0.70 -7.51 -1.53
C VAL A 274 1.32 -8.74 -2.16
N THR A 275 1.24 -9.87 -1.44
CA THR A 275 2.01 -11.08 -1.73
C THR A 275 1.09 -12.27 -2.06
N CYS A 276 1.68 -13.45 -2.29
CA CYS A 276 1.01 -14.67 -2.74
C CYS A 276 -0.34 -14.88 -2.05
N GLU A 277 -0.36 -14.86 -0.72
CA GLU A 277 -1.53 -15.19 0.09
C GLU A 277 -2.64 -14.12 0.06
N LYS A 278 -2.37 -12.93 -0.50
CA LYS A 278 -3.39 -11.91 -0.74
C LYS A 278 -4.32 -12.29 -1.90
N CYS A 279 -3.76 -12.92 -2.94
CA CYS A 279 -4.49 -13.37 -4.12
C CYS A 279 -4.86 -14.86 -4.05
N HIS A 280 -4.10 -15.67 -3.31
CA HIS A 280 -4.27 -17.12 -3.20
C HIS A 280 -4.92 -17.59 -1.88
N GLY A 281 -5.08 -16.70 -0.89
CA GLY A 281 -5.55 -17.04 0.45
C GLY A 281 -4.44 -17.61 1.35
N PRO A 282 -4.76 -17.93 2.62
CA PRO A 282 -3.79 -18.44 3.59
C PRO A 282 -3.22 -19.81 3.17
N GLY A 283 -1.89 -19.94 3.11
CA GLY A 283 -1.21 -21.09 2.52
C GLY A 283 -0.82 -22.23 3.48
N ALA A 284 -1.06 -22.10 4.79
CA ALA A 284 -0.55 -23.08 5.77
C ALA A 284 -1.03 -24.52 5.54
N GLU A 285 -2.29 -24.73 5.17
CA GLU A 285 -2.83 -26.07 4.90
C GLU A 285 -2.21 -26.69 3.64
N HIS A 286 -2.03 -25.89 2.58
CA HIS A 286 -1.34 -26.27 1.35
C HIS A 286 0.12 -26.67 1.61
N VAL A 287 0.86 -25.82 2.31
CA VAL A 287 2.27 -26.08 2.65
C VAL A 287 2.40 -27.34 3.52
N ALA A 288 1.53 -27.53 4.51
CA ALA A 288 1.52 -28.74 5.33
C ALA A 288 1.20 -30.00 4.51
N PHE A 289 0.25 -29.91 3.57
CA PHE A 289 -0.11 -31.03 2.70
C PHE A 289 1.05 -31.43 1.77
N HIS A 290 1.65 -30.49 1.04
CA HIS A 290 2.74 -30.83 0.10
C HIS A 290 4.06 -31.19 0.80
N LYS A 291 4.37 -30.63 1.98
CA LYS A 291 5.52 -31.10 2.79
C LYS A 291 5.33 -32.54 3.28
N ALA A 292 4.10 -33.02 3.42
CA ALA A 292 3.80 -34.43 3.70
C ALA A 292 3.64 -35.31 2.44
N ASN A 293 3.36 -34.71 1.27
CA ASN A 293 3.07 -35.40 0.01
C ASN A 293 3.83 -34.73 -1.17
N PRO A 294 5.18 -34.82 -1.21
CA PRO A 294 6.01 -34.06 -2.15
C PRO A 294 5.79 -34.43 -3.63
N ASP A 295 5.26 -35.63 -3.91
CA ASP A 295 4.96 -36.10 -5.27
C ASP A 295 3.54 -35.71 -5.77
N SER A 296 2.71 -35.05 -4.93
CA SER A 296 1.38 -34.59 -5.34
C SER A 296 1.44 -33.27 -6.10
N ASN A 297 0.77 -33.24 -7.25
CA ASN A 297 0.59 -32.04 -8.09
C ASN A 297 -0.81 -31.42 -7.94
N ASP A 298 -1.62 -31.89 -6.98
CA ASP A 298 -2.97 -31.38 -6.75
C ASP A 298 -2.90 -30.05 -5.99
N ALA A 299 -3.65 -29.02 -6.40
CA ALA A 299 -3.65 -27.70 -5.75
C ALA A 299 -4.45 -27.69 -4.42
N MET A 300 -4.13 -28.61 -3.50
CA MET A 300 -4.85 -28.81 -2.25
C MET A 300 -4.56 -27.70 -1.23
N GLY A 301 -5.59 -27.22 -0.54
CA GLY A 301 -5.44 -26.28 0.59
C GLY A 301 -5.11 -24.83 0.22
N ILE A 302 -5.15 -24.46 -1.07
CA ILE A 302 -4.96 -23.08 -1.55
C ILE A 302 -5.83 -22.85 -2.79
N ILE A 303 -6.19 -21.60 -3.08
CA ILE A 303 -6.95 -21.30 -4.31
C ILE A 303 -6.00 -20.91 -5.46
N ASN A 304 -6.40 -21.21 -6.70
CA ASN A 304 -5.79 -20.65 -7.89
C ASN A 304 -6.80 -19.71 -8.56
N PRO A 305 -6.57 -18.38 -8.59
CA PRO A 305 -7.47 -17.43 -9.25
C PRO A 305 -7.75 -17.72 -10.73
N ALA A 306 -6.85 -18.41 -11.44
CA ALA A 306 -7.10 -18.83 -12.83
C ALA A 306 -8.25 -19.85 -12.97
N ASN A 307 -8.61 -20.56 -11.89
CA ASN A 307 -9.71 -21.52 -11.85
C ASN A 307 -11.03 -20.92 -11.34
N LEU A 308 -11.06 -19.64 -10.98
CA LEU A 308 -12.28 -18.93 -10.60
C LEU A 308 -13.11 -18.55 -11.82
N THR A 309 -14.40 -18.28 -11.62
CA THR A 309 -15.20 -17.58 -12.63
C THR A 309 -14.64 -16.17 -12.85
N ALA A 310 -14.83 -15.60 -14.05
CA ALA A 310 -14.35 -14.26 -14.37
C ALA A 310 -14.79 -13.22 -13.31
N GLU A 311 -16.04 -13.28 -12.85
CA GLU A 311 -16.56 -12.44 -11.77
C GLU A 311 -15.74 -12.56 -10.48
N ARG A 312 -15.56 -13.78 -9.93
CA ARG A 312 -14.83 -13.99 -8.66
C ARG A 312 -13.34 -13.69 -8.79
N GLN A 313 -12.75 -13.92 -9.97
CA GLN A 313 -11.36 -13.54 -10.25
C GLN A 313 -11.19 -12.00 -10.28
N MET A 314 -12.12 -11.29 -10.92
CA MET A 314 -12.12 -9.83 -10.95
C MET A 314 -12.33 -9.24 -9.56
N GLU A 315 -13.10 -9.89 -8.69
CA GLU A 315 -13.30 -9.45 -7.30
C GLU A 315 -12.03 -9.49 -6.45
N VAL A 316 -11.12 -10.45 -6.68
CA VAL A 316 -9.78 -10.47 -6.04
C VAL A 316 -9.02 -9.18 -6.35
N CYS A 317 -9.12 -8.68 -7.59
CA CYS A 317 -8.53 -7.41 -7.98
C CYS A 317 -9.34 -6.21 -7.46
N GLN A 318 -10.67 -6.29 -7.51
CA GLN A 318 -11.61 -5.23 -7.12
C GLN A 318 -11.48 -4.84 -5.65
N LEU A 319 -11.07 -5.76 -4.77
CA LEU A 319 -10.77 -5.46 -3.36
C LEU A 319 -9.85 -4.23 -3.20
N CYS A 320 -8.87 -4.07 -4.09
CA CYS A 320 -7.90 -2.96 -4.06
C CYS A 320 -8.04 -1.99 -5.25
N HIS A 321 -8.54 -2.46 -6.40
CA HIS A 321 -8.63 -1.71 -7.67
C HIS A 321 -10.09 -1.41 -8.11
N GLY A 322 -11.04 -1.52 -7.17
CA GLY A 322 -12.47 -1.24 -7.35
C GLY A 322 -12.94 0.16 -6.95
N GLY A 323 -12.10 0.94 -6.29
CA GLY A 323 -12.46 2.18 -5.58
C GLY A 323 -12.55 1.98 -4.06
N MET A 324 -12.83 3.06 -3.32
CA MET A 324 -13.17 2.94 -1.90
C MET A 324 -14.63 2.48 -1.76
N PRO A 325 -14.95 1.54 -0.85
CA PRO A 325 -16.32 1.13 -0.61
C PRO A 325 -17.16 2.27 -0.02
N GLU A 326 -18.46 2.27 -0.33
CA GLU A 326 -19.46 3.14 0.30
C GLU A 326 -19.78 2.67 1.72
N GLU A 327 -19.78 1.35 1.93
CA GLU A 327 -20.09 0.71 3.22
C GLU A 327 -19.21 -0.53 3.45
N ILE A 328 -18.73 -0.68 4.70
CA ILE A 328 -17.98 -1.84 5.17
C ILE A 328 -18.96 -2.76 5.90
N LEU A 329 -19.34 -3.88 5.29
CA LEU A 329 -20.33 -4.82 5.82
C LEU A 329 -19.69 -5.87 6.74
N LYS A 330 -18.42 -6.21 6.50
CA LYS A 330 -17.60 -7.10 7.32
C LYS A 330 -16.22 -6.47 7.56
N PRO A 331 -15.50 -6.83 8.64
CA PRO A 331 -14.19 -6.24 8.93
C PRO A 331 -13.15 -6.44 7.81
N PRO A 332 -12.24 -5.47 7.63
CA PRO A 332 -11.04 -5.67 6.81
C PRO A 332 -10.25 -6.92 7.18
N PHE A 333 -9.61 -7.52 6.18
CA PHE A 333 -8.94 -8.83 6.19
C PHE A 333 -9.85 -10.05 6.33
N SER A 334 -11.19 -9.90 6.29
CA SER A 334 -12.11 -11.05 6.31
C SER A 334 -12.43 -11.65 4.93
N PHE A 335 -12.34 -10.88 3.82
CA PHE A 335 -12.56 -11.39 2.46
C PHE A 335 -11.51 -12.43 2.07
N ARG A 336 -11.91 -13.52 1.41
CA ARG A 336 -11.03 -14.52 0.82
C ARG A 336 -11.24 -14.62 -0.69
N PRO A 337 -10.19 -14.85 -1.49
CA PRO A 337 -10.35 -15.12 -2.92
C PRO A 337 -11.35 -16.26 -3.17
N GLY A 338 -12.34 -16.03 -4.03
CA GLY A 338 -13.45 -16.96 -4.26
C GLY A 338 -14.75 -16.63 -3.50
N ASP A 339 -14.69 -15.79 -2.46
CA ASP A 339 -15.88 -15.16 -1.86
C ASP A 339 -16.58 -14.21 -2.84
N ARG A 340 -17.77 -13.75 -2.47
CA ARG A 340 -18.46 -12.63 -3.15
C ARG A 340 -18.11 -11.31 -2.48
N LEU A 341 -17.47 -10.39 -3.20
CA LEU A 341 -17.01 -9.12 -2.61
C LEU A 341 -18.16 -8.28 -2.01
N ASP A 342 -19.33 -8.29 -2.64
CA ASP A 342 -20.53 -7.58 -2.16
C ASP A 342 -21.04 -8.09 -0.80
N ASP A 343 -20.65 -9.28 -0.35
CA ASP A 343 -20.98 -9.79 0.98
C ASP A 343 -20.07 -9.18 2.08
N PHE A 344 -19.10 -8.33 1.72
CA PHE A 344 -18.09 -7.71 2.58
C PHE A 344 -18.04 -6.20 2.42
N TYR A 345 -18.18 -5.71 1.18
CA TYR A 345 -18.03 -4.31 0.81
C TYR A 345 -19.10 -3.88 -0.17
N LYS A 346 -19.91 -2.90 0.23
CA LYS A 346 -20.85 -2.26 -0.70
C LYS A 346 -20.10 -1.23 -1.53
N GLN A 347 -19.99 -1.47 -2.83
CA GLN A 347 -19.43 -0.50 -3.76
C GLN A 347 -20.52 0.49 -4.20
N SER A 348 -20.13 1.74 -4.47
CA SER A 348 -21.09 2.74 -4.94
C SER A 348 -21.38 2.56 -6.44
N ASP A 349 -22.64 2.69 -6.85
CA ASP A 349 -23.04 2.78 -8.26
C ASP A 349 -22.35 3.98 -8.97
N ALA A 350 -22.02 5.02 -8.20
CA ALA A 350 -21.26 6.18 -8.67
C ALA A 350 -19.76 5.89 -8.91
N SER A 351 -19.25 4.69 -8.62
CA SER A 351 -17.88 4.28 -8.97
C SER A 351 -17.60 4.39 -10.49
N VAL A 352 -18.63 4.25 -11.33
CA VAL A 352 -18.58 4.47 -12.78
C VAL A 352 -18.21 5.92 -13.15
N LEU A 353 -18.42 6.88 -12.24
CA LEU A 353 -18.04 8.29 -12.38
C LEU A 353 -16.67 8.62 -11.75
N ALA A 354 -15.97 7.63 -11.17
CA ALA A 354 -14.70 7.88 -10.52
C ALA A 354 -13.67 8.49 -11.49
N GLY A 355 -12.97 9.51 -11.01
CA GLY A 355 -11.78 10.05 -11.64
C GLY A 355 -10.71 8.97 -11.84
N ILE A 356 -9.71 9.30 -12.64
CA ILE A 356 -8.55 8.42 -12.79
C ILE A 356 -7.78 8.48 -11.47
N HIS A 357 -7.63 7.33 -10.81
CA HIS A 357 -7.04 7.22 -9.49
C HIS A 357 -6.32 5.87 -9.36
N SER A 358 -5.43 5.74 -8.37
CA SER A 358 -4.61 4.55 -8.16
C SER A 358 -5.38 3.27 -7.86
N ASN A 359 -6.64 3.38 -7.46
CA ASN A 359 -7.55 2.27 -7.14
C ASN A 359 -8.80 2.21 -8.04
N SER A 360 -8.91 2.98 -9.13
CA SER A 360 -10.13 3.02 -9.96
C SER A 360 -10.06 2.18 -11.26
N GLN A 361 -9.05 1.32 -11.43
CA GLN A 361 -8.79 0.64 -12.71
C GLN A 361 -9.98 -0.22 -13.18
N LEU A 362 -10.66 -0.94 -12.29
CA LEU A 362 -11.82 -1.75 -12.68
C LEU A 362 -13.05 -0.90 -13.04
N PRO A 363 -13.49 0.11 -12.24
CA PRO A 363 -14.52 1.04 -12.69
C PRO A 363 -14.22 1.70 -14.04
N ARG A 364 -12.96 2.10 -14.30
CA ARG A 364 -12.54 2.64 -15.60
C ARG A 364 -12.62 1.57 -16.70
N MET A 365 -12.17 0.34 -16.44
CA MET A 365 -12.23 -0.77 -17.40
C MET A 365 -13.68 -1.13 -17.77
N ARG A 366 -14.61 -1.10 -16.81
CA ARG A 366 -16.06 -1.33 -17.01
C ARG A 366 -16.73 -0.35 -17.98
N MET A 367 -16.13 0.81 -18.25
CA MET A 367 -16.61 1.75 -19.28
C MET A 367 -16.23 1.32 -20.72
N SER A 368 -15.30 0.38 -20.87
CA SER A 368 -14.67 0.02 -22.15
C SER A 368 -15.56 -0.94 -22.94
N LYS A 369 -15.75 -0.65 -24.24
CA LYS A 369 -16.60 -1.46 -25.12
C LYS A 369 -16.16 -2.94 -25.17
N CYS A 370 -14.85 -3.19 -25.23
CA CYS A 370 -14.25 -4.53 -25.22
C CYS A 370 -14.48 -5.31 -23.92
N PHE A 371 -14.75 -4.62 -22.81
CA PHE A 371 -15.14 -5.25 -21.54
C PHE A 371 -16.65 -5.51 -21.51
N THR A 372 -17.47 -4.51 -21.87
CA THR A 372 -18.94 -4.66 -21.84
C THR A 372 -19.50 -5.66 -22.86
N GLU A 373 -18.75 -5.95 -23.93
CA GLU A 373 -19.10 -6.97 -24.94
C GLU A 373 -18.41 -8.33 -24.70
N SER A 374 -17.74 -8.52 -23.56
CA SER A 374 -17.10 -9.78 -23.18
C SER A 374 -17.67 -10.32 -21.87
N GLU A 375 -18.02 -11.61 -21.85
CA GLU A 375 -18.46 -12.32 -20.64
C GLU A 375 -17.29 -12.89 -19.82
N SER A 376 -16.07 -12.88 -20.37
CA SER A 376 -14.91 -13.59 -19.79
C SER A 376 -13.63 -12.74 -19.67
N LEU A 377 -13.63 -11.46 -20.08
CA LEU A 377 -12.42 -10.63 -20.03
C LEU A 377 -12.09 -10.22 -18.58
N THR A 378 -10.84 -10.43 -18.19
CA THR A 378 -10.32 -10.20 -16.84
C THR A 378 -9.07 -9.32 -16.82
N CYS A 379 -8.57 -9.01 -15.63
CA CYS A 379 -7.26 -8.38 -15.45
C CYS A 379 -6.12 -9.23 -16.02
N ILE A 380 -6.17 -10.57 -15.88
CA ILE A 380 -5.01 -11.43 -16.15
C ILE A 380 -4.83 -11.77 -17.64
N ASP A 381 -5.87 -11.61 -18.45
CA ASP A 381 -5.77 -11.62 -19.92
C ASP A 381 -4.84 -10.50 -20.41
N CYS A 382 -4.78 -9.39 -19.66
CA CYS A 382 -3.99 -8.20 -19.97
C CYS A 382 -2.68 -8.09 -19.17
N HIS A 383 -2.55 -8.74 -18.01
CA HIS A 383 -1.44 -8.57 -17.07
C HIS A 383 -1.03 -9.87 -16.37
N ASN A 384 0.26 -10.20 -16.35
CA ASN A 384 0.77 -11.26 -15.49
C ASN A 384 1.03 -10.71 -14.06
N PRO A 385 0.33 -11.18 -13.02
CA PRO A 385 0.54 -10.70 -11.65
C PRO A 385 1.88 -11.14 -11.04
N HIS A 386 2.56 -12.12 -11.65
CA HIS A 386 3.84 -12.68 -11.20
C HIS A 386 5.05 -12.19 -12.00
N ALA A 387 4.92 -11.16 -12.85
CA ALA A 387 6.03 -10.68 -13.68
C ALA A 387 6.12 -9.15 -13.78
N HIS A 388 7.36 -8.64 -13.87
CA HIS A 388 7.62 -7.22 -14.12
C HIS A 388 7.43 -6.85 -15.60
N GLU A 389 6.19 -6.61 -16.00
CA GLU A 389 5.84 -6.30 -17.40
C GLU A 389 5.87 -4.79 -17.72
N ARG A 390 6.19 -3.94 -16.73
CA ARG A 390 6.13 -2.49 -16.87
C ARG A 390 7.05 -1.98 -17.99
N GLY A 391 6.51 -1.16 -18.88
CA GLY A 391 7.24 -0.56 -20.00
C GLY A 391 7.30 -1.44 -21.26
N GLN A 392 6.86 -2.70 -21.20
CA GLN A 392 6.85 -3.62 -22.34
C GLN A 392 5.66 -3.33 -23.28
N MET A 393 5.66 -2.16 -23.93
CA MET A 393 4.50 -1.66 -24.69
C MET A 393 4.06 -2.59 -25.84
N LYS A 394 5.02 -3.29 -26.46
CA LYS A 394 4.73 -4.32 -27.47
C LYS A 394 4.01 -5.52 -26.87
N LEU A 395 4.44 -6.04 -25.71
CA LEU A 395 3.79 -7.17 -25.04
C LEU A 395 2.31 -6.88 -24.74
N PHE A 396 2.00 -5.68 -24.25
CA PHE A 396 0.62 -5.25 -24.05
C PHE A 396 -0.15 -5.08 -25.36
N SER A 397 0.50 -4.62 -26.44
CA SER A 397 -0.14 -4.48 -27.75
C SER A 397 -0.44 -5.86 -28.36
N ASP A 398 0.47 -6.83 -28.23
CA ASP A 398 0.27 -8.22 -28.65
C ASP A 398 -0.95 -8.85 -27.95
N ARG A 399 -1.22 -8.49 -26.69
CA ARG A 399 -2.45 -8.88 -25.98
C ARG A 399 -3.71 -8.25 -26.57
N CYS A 400 -3.69 -6.98 -26.93
CA CYS A 400 -4.80 -6.36 -27.68
C CYS A 400 -5.04 -7.06 -29.03
N LEU A 401 -3.95 -7.46 -29.70
CA LEU A 401 -3.98 -8.13 -31.01
C LEU A 401 -4.47 -9.59 -30.95
N SER A 402 -4.71 -10.16 -29.76
CA SER A 402 -5.44 -11.43 -29.62
C SER A 402 -6.90 -11.34 -30.06
N CYS A 403 -7.50 -10.14 -30.00
CA CYS A 403 -8.89 -9.87 -30.39
C CYS A 403 -9.03 -8.83 -31.51
N HIS A 404 -8.05 -7.95 -31.70
CA HIS A 404 -8.06 -6.88 -32.71
C HIS A 404 -7.08 -7.13 -33.86
N GLN A 405 -7.45 -6.79 -35.10
CA GLN A 405 -6.53 -6.87 -36.22
C GLN A 405 -5.92 -5.50 -36.52
N THR A 406 -4.60 -5.43 -36.71
CA THR A 406 -3.88 -4.19 -37.01
C THR A 406 -4.47 -3.37 -38.18
N PRO A 407 -4.93 -3.98 -39.30
CA PRO A 407 -5.54 -3.25 -40.41
C PRO A 407 -6.87 -2.56 -40.09
N ASP A 408 -7.59 -3.01 -39.04
CA ASP A 408 -8.88 -2.43 -38.63
C ASP A 408 -8.71 -1.10 -37.86
N CYS A 409 -7.48 -0.77 -37.45
CA CYS A 409 -7.21 0.50 -36.79
C CYS A 409 -7.32 1.66 -37.80
N GLY A 410 -8.15 2.67 -37.50
CA GLY A 410 -8.35 3.84 -38.37
C GLY A 410 -7.07 4.63 -38.69
N GLU A 411 -6.03 4.50 -37.86
CA GLU A 411 -4.72 5.13 -38.06
C GLU A 411 -3.74 4.27 -38.90
N PHE A 412 -4.09 3.03 -39.25
CA PHE A 412 -3.22 2.10 -39.98
C PHE A 412 -2.76 2.65 -41.33
N GLN A 413 -3.64 3.33 -42.08
CA GLN A 413 -3.28 3.93 -43.38
C GLN A 413 -2.22 5.04 -43.25
N ARG A 414 -2.11 5.68 -42.08
CA ARG A 414 -1.17 6.77 -41.81
C ARG A 414 0.12 6.31 -41.13
N LYS A 415 0.02 5.33 -40.22
CA LYS A 415 1.15 4.82 -39.42
C LYS A 415 1.76 3.52 -39.97
N GLY A 416 1.04 2.79 -40.80
CA GLY A 416 1.43 1.46 -41.27
C GLY A 416 1.48 0.43 -40.14
N ALA A 417 2.21 -0.67 -40.38
CA ALA A 417 2.27 -1.82 -39.47
C ALA A 417 2.87 -1.52 -38.08
N SER A 418 3.69 -0.47 -37.92
CA SER A 418 4.31 -0.11 -36.63
C SER A 418 3.32 0.34 -35.55
N ILE A 419 2.04 0.54 -35.91
CA ILE A 419 0.98 0.75 -34.91
C ILE A 419 0.74 -0.48 -34.03
N ALA A 420 1.08 -1.68 -34.52
CA ALA A 420 1.01 -2.93 -33.77
C ALA A 420 1.91 -2.96 -32.52
N ASP A 421 2.97 -2.14 -32.47
CA ASP A 421 3.90 -2.11 -31.33
C ASP A 421 3.41 -1.23 -30.16
N ASN A 422 2.38 -0.39 -30.39
CA ASN A 422 1.82 0.50 -29.37
C ASN A 422 0.37 0.91 -29.65
N CYS A 423 -0.58 0.06 -29.22
CA CYS A 423 -2.01 0.40 -29.16
C CYS A 423 -2.33 1.32 -27.97
N ILE A 424 -1.57 1.19 -26.88
CA ILE A 424 -1.94 1.66 -25.54
C ILE A 424 -1.94 3.20 -25.46
N ASP A 425 -0.99 3.88 -26.10
CA ASP A 425 -0.88 5.34 -25.95
C ASP A 425 -2.06 6.12 -26.50
N CYS A 426 -2.72 5.61 -27.54
CA CYS A 426 -3.93 6.23 -28.09
C CYS A 426 -5.19 5.78 -27.37
N HIS A 427 -5.28 4.48 -27.02
CA HIS A 427 -6.52 3.88 -26.50
C HIS A 427 -6.71 3.98 -24.98
N MET A 428 -5.63 4.19 -24.23
CA MET A 428 -5.59 4.24 -22.76
C MET A 428 -4.77 5.46 -22.29
N PRO A 429 -5.12 6.71 -22.64
CA PRO A 429 -4.25 7.88 -22.44
C PRO A 429 -3.76 8.04 -20.99
N VAL A 430 -2.54 8.55 -20.79
CA VAL A 430 -2.12 9.04 -19.46
C VAL A 430 -2.84 10.35 -19.18
N LYS A 431 -3.42 10.49 -17.98
CA LYS A 431 -4.09 11.70 -17.50
C LYS A 431 -3.75 11.97 -16.04
N THR A 432 -3.89 13.22 -15.62
CA THR A 432 -3.79 13.65 -14.21
C THR A 432 -4.86 12.99 -13.35
N MET A 433 -4.49 12.64 -12.12
CA MET A 433 -5.44 12.23 -11.08
C MET A 433 -5.93 13.50 -10.38
N GLU A 434 -7.11 13.99 -10.76
CA GLU A 434 -7.64 15.29 -10.36
C GLU A 434 -7.88 15.40 -8.84
N ASP A 435 -8.25 14.29 -8.19
CA ASP A 435 -8.52 14.22 -6.75
C ASP A 435 -7.27 14.08 -5.87
N ILE A 436 -6.08 13.84 -6.45
CA ILE A 436 -4.81 13.87 -5.72
C ILE A 436 -4.10 15.18 -6.06
N VAL A 437 -4.04 16.08 -5.07
CA VAL A 437 -3.19 17.27 -5.10
C VAL A 437 -2.12 17.13 -4.03
N VAL A 438 -0.85 17.14 -4.45
CA VAL A 438 0.30 17.25 -3.57
C VAL A 438 0.77 18.70 -3.56
N ARG A 439 1.00 19.25 -2.37
CA ARG A 439 1.44 20.64 -2.18
C ARG A 439 2.87 20.68 -1.65
N SER A 440 3.69 21.58 -2.18
CA SER A 440 5.04 21.84 -1.69
C SER A 440 5.37 23.32 -1.87
N GLY A 441 5.32 24.10 -0.79
CA GLY A 441 5.39 25.55 -0.86
C GLY A 441 4.26 26.12 -1.73
N SER A 442 4.61 26.96 -2.70
CA SER A 442 3.64 27.56 -3.63
C SER A 442 3.27 26.68 -4.85
N GLN A 443 3.76 25.43 -4.91
CA GLN A 443 3.51 24.54 -6.03
C GLN A 443 2.48 23.45 -5.69
N GLU A 444 1.54 23.24 -6.61
CA GLU A 444 0.61 22.11 -6.59
C GLU A 444 0.98 21.12 -7.70
N PHE A 445 0.92 19.83 -7.40
CA PHE A 445 1.20 18.75 -8.35
C PHE A 445 0.15 17.65 -8.24
N SER A 446 -0.53 17.37 -9.36
CA SER A 446 -1.40 16.21 -9.51
C SER A 446 -0.68 15.11 -10.29
N PRO A 447 -0.34 13.96 -9.68
CA PRO A 447 0.34 12.89 -10.39
C PRO A 447 -0.53 12.29 -11.49
N ALA A 448 0.09 11.79 -12.56
CA ALA A 448 -0.62 11.23 -13.70
C ALA A 448 -0.58 9.69 -13.73
N MET A 449 -1.65 9.08 -14.24
CA MET A 449 -1.81 7.63 -14.39
C MET A 449 -2.45 7.28 -15.74
N ARG A 450 -2.20 6.05 -16.21
CA ARG A 450 -2.79 5.44 -17.40
C ARG A 450 -4.28 5.15 -17.18
N ASP A 451 -5.15 5.78 -17.97
CA ASP A 451 -6.60 5.53 -17.96
C ASP A 451 -6.90 4.09 -18.40
N HIS A 452 -7.65 3.32 -17.59
CA HIS A 452 -8.07 1.96 -17.95
C HIS A 452 -9.39 1.92 -18.74
N TYR A 453 -9.99 3.07 -19.06
CA TYR A 453 -11.10 3.15 -20.00
C TYR A 453 -10.58 3.06 -21.45
N ILE A 454 -10.55 1.85 -21.99
CA ILE A 454 -10.07 1.53 -23.34
C ILE A 454 -11.10 2.01 -24.38
N ARG A 455 -10.70 2.96 -25.24
CA ARG A 455 -11.60 3.55 -26.26
C ARG A 455 -10.85 4.17 -27.44
N VAL A 456 -11.54 4.39 -28.56
CA VAL A 456 -11.06 5.34 -29.58
C VAL A 456 -11.34 6.75 -29.08
N LEU A 457 -10.32 7.59 -28.99
CA LEU A 457 -10.49 9.01 -28.70
C LEU A 457 -10.89 9.76 -29.99
N PRO A 458 -11.76 10.79 -29.91
CA PRO A 458 -11.91 11.74 -31.00
C PRO A 458 -10.55 12.37 -31.34
N ALA A 459 -10.33 12.75 -32.60
CA ALA A 459 -9.20 13.58 -32.96
C ALA A 459 -9.20 14.84 -32.07
N PRO A 460 -8.05 15.27 -31.53
CA PRO A 460 -8.00 16.46 -30.67
C PRO A 460 -8.59 17.64 -31.43
N GLN A 461 -9.61 18.28 -30.85
CA GLN A 461 -10.12 19.53 -31.40
C GLN A 461 -8.95 20.50 -31.44
N GLN A 462 -8.68 21.04 -32.64
CA GLN A 462 -7.71 22.13 -32.76
C GLN A 462 -8.19 23.28 -31.88
N ASP A 463 -7.39 23.64 -30.90
CA ASP A 463 -7.70 24.74 -30.00
C ASP A 463 -7.61 26.06 -30.79
N THR A 464 -8.76 26.53 -31.25
CA THR A 464 -8.86 27.76 -32.07
C THR A 464 -8.66 29.03 -31.25
N SER A 465 -8.48 28.94 -29.93
CA SER A 465 -8.23 30.10 -29.06
C SER A 465 -6.85 30.74 -29.28
N ALA A 466 -5.87 30.00 -29.82
CA ALA A 466 -4.52 30.50 -30.06
C ALA A 466 -4.37 31.38 -31.34
N ALA A 467 -5.47 31.70 -32.03
CA ALA A 467 -5.45 32.51 -33.25
C ALA A 467 -6.01 33.94 -33.09
N GLN A 468 -6.29 34.39 -31.86
CA GLN A 468 -6.74 35.75 -31.55
C GLN A 468 -6.10 36.31 -30.27
N ASN A 469 -4.85 36.75 -30.38
CA ASN A 469 -4.26 37.91 -29.68
C ASN A 469 -2.89 38.26 -30.27
#